data_AF-A0A8J6NIL9-F1
#
_entry.id   AF-A0A8J6NIL9-F1
#
_cell.length_a   1.000
_cell.length_b   1.000
_cell.length_c   1.000
_cell.angle_alpha   90.00
_cell.angle_beta   90.00
_cell.angle_gamma   90.00
#
_symmetry.space_group_name_H-M   'P 1'
#
loop_
_entity.id
_entity.type
_entity.pdbx_description
1 polymer ?
#
loop_
_entity_poly.entity_id
_entity_poly.type
_entity_poly.pdbx_seq_one_letter_code
_entity_poly.pdbx_strand_id
1 'polypeptide(L)'
;MFTKPSQRFPLLFVAVLVLFVAMWSGLLRMGWQWPTLSPWPMAHGPLMIAGFLGTLISIERAVALNKSWLYAGPVLSALGGLYYVAGGNAILGALLMTAGSFGLVVIFVVILKQHRADYTVIMTLGAIAWFIGTLLWFLGLPIFQIVLWWSAFLVLTIVGERLELNRIMPPSQRRRVIGLMTIGVYLLGLILSLFWSDVGTRTISAGMLLMALWLLRFDIARITVRKTGLVRFVAICLLSGYVWLGVSGVIGLYSGAVFAGPIYDAYLHTVFVGFTFSMIFGHAAIIFPAILHLPVKYSSKFYYPLILLHISLILRVVGDLNFQQPLRLWGSLFNAISILLFLGIMGRTIYIGSKEAGEEAQA
;
A
#
# COMPACT_ATOMS: atom_id res chain seq x y z
N MET A 1 26.53 0.35 7.74
CA MET A 1 25.45 1.37 7.91
C MET A 1 24.11 0.64 7.80
N PHE A 2 23.11 0.92 8.66
CA PHE A 2 21.79 0.27 8.80
C PHE A 2 21.64 -0.99 9.67
N THR A 3 22.63 -1.32 10.51
CA THR A 3 22.52 -2.45 11.46
C THR A 3 21.79 -2.08 12.74
N LYS A 4 21.72 -0.78 13.09
CA LYS A 4 21.05 -0.29 14.30
C LYS A 4 19.71 0.39 13.98
N PRO A 5 18.68 0.29 14.86
CA PRO A 5 17.40 1.00 14.68
C PRO A 5 17.53 2.50 14.45
N SER A 6 18.48 3.16 15.14
CA SER A 6 18.74 4.60 15.00
C SER A 6 19.14 5.02 13.58
N GLN A 7 19.71 4.10 12.79
CA GLN A 7 20.10 4.36 11.40
C GLN A 7 18.92 4.21 10.43
N ARG A 8 17.85 3.51 10.84
CA ARG A 8 16.65 3.26 10.03
C ARG A 8 15.59 4.33 10.26
N PHE A 9 15.56 4.92 11.45
CA PHE A 9 14.60 5.95 11.84
C PHE A 9 14.54 7.15 10.87
N PRO A 10 15.66 7.75 10.40
CA PRO A 10 15.59 8.86 9.45
C PRO A 10 14.85 8.51 8.16
N LEU A 11 15.02 7.28 7.69
CA LEU A 11 14.41 6.82 6.45
C LEU A 11 12.89 6.63 6.61
N LEU A 12 12.46 6.09 7.76
CA LEU A 12 11.04 6.02 8.12
C LEU A 12 10.43 7.42 8.31
N PHE A 13 11.16 8.33 8.95
CA PHE A 13 10.72 9.72 9.13
C PHE A 13 10.50 10.41 7.79
N VAL A 14 11.44 10.28 6.84
CA VAL A 14 11.29 10.80 5.47
C VAL A 14 10.06 10.18 4.78
N ALA A 15 9.84 8.87 4.91
CA ALA A 15 8.65 8.24 4.34
C ALA A 15 7.34 8.83 4.90
N VAL A 16 7.27 9.05 6.22
CA VAL A 16 6.10 9.68 6.88
C VAL A 16 5.93 11.14 6.45
N LEU A 17 7.02 11.89 6.29
CA LEU A 17 6.98 13.26 5.78
C LEU A 17 6.42 13.31 4.35
N VAL A 18 6.88 12.40 3.49
CA VAL A 18 6.38 12.25 2.12
C VAL A 18 4.89 11.89 2.12
N LEU A 19 4.43 11.03 3.03
CA LEU A 19 3.01 10.71 3.20
C LEU A 19 2.18 11.96 3.51
N PHE A 20 2.63 12.84 4.42
CA PHE A 20 1.88 14.07 4.74
C PHE A 20 1.72 14.97 3.51
N VAL A 21 2.80 15.18 2.75
CA VAL A 21 2.76 15.99 1.53
C VAL A 21 1.90 15.32 0.45
N ALA A 22 1.97 14.00 0.33
CA ALA A 22 1.14 13.25 -0.61
C ALA A 22 -0.36 13.38 -0.28
N MET A 23 -0.75 13.30 0.99
CA MET A 23 -2.14 13.53 1.42
C MET A 23 -2.59 14.96 1.17
N TRP A 24 -1.75 15.95 1.49
CA TRP A 24 -2.04 17.36 1.24
C TRP A 24 -2.26 17.62 -0.26
N SER A 25 -1.36 17.12 -1.10
CA SER A 25 -1.49 17.14 -2.57
C SER A 25 -2.81 16.51 -3.04
N GLY A 26 -3.23 15.38 -2.44
CA GLY A 26 -4.50 14.73 -2.74
C GLY A 26 -5.72 15.60 -2.40
N LEU A 27 -5.70 16.31 -1.27
CA LEU A 27 -6.79 17.21 -0.87
C LEU A 27 -6.89 18.44 -1.79
N LEU A 28 -5.75 19.00 -2.20
CA LEU A 28 -5.72 20.06 -3.21
C LEU A 28 -6.30 19.57 -4.55
N ARG A 29 -5.94 18.36 -5.00
CA ARG A 29 -6.52 17.73 -6.21
C ARG A 29 -8.01 17.50 -6.11
N MET A 30 -8.51 17.21 -4.91
CA MET A 30 -9.94 17.00 -4.68
C MET A 30 -10.76 18.29 -4.88
N GLY A 31 -10.12 19.45 -4.70
CA GLY A 31 -10.73 20.77 -4.90
C GLY A 31 -10.79 21.65 -3.64
N TRP A 32 -10.16 21.24 -2.54
CA TRP A 32 -10.02 22.11 -1.37
C TRP A 32 -9.13 23.32 -1.70
N GLN A 33 -9.66 24.52 -1.46
CA GLN A 33 -8.97 25.80 -1.71
C GLN A 33 -8.01 26.15 -0.57
N TRP A 34 -7.02 25.28 -0.34
CA TRP A 34 -6.02 25.43 0.71
C TRP A 34 -4.67 25.90 0.15
N PRO A 35 -3.75 26.39 1.00
CA PRO A 35 -2.45 26.87 0.55
C PRO A 35 -1.70 25.85 -0.32
N THR A 36 -1.32 26.29 -1.53
CA THR A 36 -0.49 25.53 -2.46
C THR A 36 0.98 25.72 -2.09
N LEU A 37 1.52 24.78 -1.32
CA LEU A 37 2.87 24.87 -0.74
C LEU A 37 4.02 24.47 -1.71
N SER A 38 3.93 24.70 -3.03
CA SER A 38 4.89 24.31 -4.14
C SER A 38 4.26 23.27 -5.14
N PRO A 39 4.86 22.84 -6.30
CA PRO A 39 4.15 22.38 -7.51
C PRO A 39 3.64 20.93 -7.40
N TRP A 40 2.80 20.68 -6.41
CA TRP A 40 2.35 19.35 -6.04
C TRP A 40 0.98 18.93 -6.53
N PRO A 41 0.19 19.65 -7.36
CA PRO A 41 -1.11 19.13 -7.77
C PRO A 41 -1.01 17.75 -8.44
N MET A 42 0.11 17.42 -9.11
CA MET A 42 0.32 16.10 -9.73
C MET A 42 1.16 15.13 -8.87
N ALA A 43 1.60 15.53 -7.68
CA ALA A 43 2.53 14.76 -6.85
C ALA A 43 1.87 13.60 -6.08
N HIS A 44 0.56 13.66 -5.84
CA HIS A 44 -0.16 12.73 -4.96
C HIS A 44 0.16 11.25 -5.22
N GLY A 45 -0.11 10.75 -6.44
CA GLY A 45 0.10 9.35 -6.80
C GLY A 45 1.57 8.92 -6.68
N PRO A 46 2.52 9.59 -7.36
CA PRO A 46 3.94 9.27 -7.26
C PRO A 46 4.48 9.30 -5.83
N LEU A 47 4.11 10.30 -5.02
CA LEU A 47 4.55 10.39 -3.63
C LEU A 47 3.93 9.29 -2.76
N MET A 48 2.64 8.99 -2.92
CA MET A 48 1.98 7.91 -2.16
C MET A 48 2.64 6.55 -2.45
N ILE A 49 2.79 6.20 -3.72
CA ILE A 49 3.23 4.86 -4.10
C ILE A 49 4.75 4.75 -4.04
N ALA A 50 5.47 5.55 -4.82
CA ALA A 50 6.91 5.38 -4.96
C ALA A 50 7.69 6.07 -3.83
N GLY A 51 7.28 7.28 -3.43
CA GLY A 51 7.95 8.02 -2.36
C GLY A 51 7.73 7.44 -0.96
N PHE A 52 6.49 7.07 -0.62
CA PHE A 52 6.11 6.58 0.71
C PHE A 52 6.08 5.05 0.78
N LEU A 53 5.10 4.39 0.12
CA LEU A 53 4.89 2.94 0.28
C LEU A 53 6.07 2.12 -0.24
N GLY A 54 6.62 2.48 -1.38
CA GLY A 54 7.80 1.85 -1.98
C GLY A 54 9.01 1.91 -1.06
N THR A 55 9.23 3.07 -0.42
CA THR A 55 10.26 3.23 0.61
C THR A 55 9.98 2.33 1.80
N LEU A 56 8.77 2.38 2.39
CA LEU A 56 8.43 1.64 3.60
C LEU A 56 8.55 0.11 3.42
N ILE A 57 7.96 -0.42 2.34
CA ILE A 57 8.02 -1.85 2.00
C ILE A 57 9.47 -2.28 1.75
N SER A 58 10.25 -1.45 1.06
CA SER A 58 11.66 -1.76 0.80
C SER A 58 12.51 -1.77 2.07
N ILE A 59 12.24 -0.87 3.04
CA ILE A 59 12.90 -0.91 4.36
C ILE A 59 12.59 -2.22 5.07
N GLU A 60 11.31 -2.61 5.14
CA GLU A 60 10.89 -3.83 5.82
C GLU A 60 11.64 -5.06 5.28
N ARG A 61 11.72 -5.18 3.95
CA ARG A 61 12.41 -6.31 3.29
C ARG A 61 13.92 -6.24 3.44
N ALA A 62 14.52 -5.05 3.43
CA ALA A 62 15.96 -4.86 3.68
C ALA A 62 16.33 -5.20 5.13
N VAL A 63 15.47 -4.87 6.10
CA VAL A 63 15.64 -5.24 7.51
C VAL A 63 15.64 -6.75 7.69
N ALA A 64 14.70 -7.45 7.06
CA ALA A 64 14.57 -8.90 7.17
C ALA A 64 15.82 -9.66 6.69
N LEU A 65 16.52 -9.16 5.65
CA LEU A 65 17.74 -9.77 5.13
C LEU A 65 19.02 -9.33 5.87
N ASN A 66 18.95 -8.28 6.68
CA ASN A 66 20.05 -7.73 7.49
C ASN A 66 21.38 -7.49 6.73
N LYS A 67 21.31 -7.05 5.47
CA LYS A 67 22.48 -6.65 4.67
C LYS A 67 22.42 -5.16 4.34
N SER A 68 23.46 -4.42 4.70
CA SER A 68 23.52 -2.95 4.56
C SER A 68 23.33 -2.43 3.14
N TRP A 69 23.86 -3.14 2.13
CA TRP A 69 23.79 -2.71 0.73
C TRP A 69 22.36 -2.76 0.16
N LEU A 70 21.47 -3.56 0.74
CA LEU A 70 20.06 -3.65 0.33
C LEU A 70 19.28 -2.37 0.65
N TYR A 71 19.83 -1.48 1.47
CA TYR A 71 19.21 -0.19 1.78
C TYR A 71 19.39 0.85 0.65
N ALA A 72 20.20 0.58 -0.38
CA ALA A 72 20.34 1.48 -1.52
C ALA A 72 18.98 1.76 -2.20
N GLY A 73 18.16 0.72 -2.40
CA GLY A 73 16.81 0.84 -2.95
C GLY A 73 15.89 1.78 -2.17
N PRO A 74 15.59 1.51 -0.88
CA PRO A 74 14.74 2.39 -0.09
C PRO A 74 15.31 3.80 0.07
N VAL A 75 16.64 3.98 0.16
CA VAL A 75 17.26 5.32 0.21
C VAL A 75 16.99 6.10 -1.06
N LEU A 76 17.20 5.51 -2.24
CA LEU A 76 16.92 6.18 -3.52
C LEU A 76 15.44 6.53 -3.68
N SER A 77 14.55 5.64 -3.25
CA SER A 77 13.11 5.87 -3.25
C SER A 77 12.71 7.07 -2.37
N ALA A 78 13.25 7.13 -1.14
CA ALA A 78 13.00 8.23 -0.21
C ALA A 78 13.60 9.55 -0.70
N LEU A 79 14.83 9.52 -1.24
CA LEU A 79 15.47 10.71 -1.81
C LEU A 79 14.70 11.24 -3.02
N GLY A 80 14.19 10.36 -3.89
CA GLY A 80 13.32 10.76 -4.99
C GLY A 80 12.04 11.42 -4.50
N GLY A 81 11.41 10.87 -3.45
CA GLY A 81 10.22 11.46 -2.80
C GLY A 81 10.51 12.84 -2.21
N LEU A 82 11.58 12.94 -1.43
CA LEU A 82 11.98 14.19 -0.78
C LEU A 82 12.36 15.27 -1.79
N TYR A 83 13.04 14.90 -2.88
CA TYR A 83 13.39 15.80 -3.97
C TYR A 83 12.14 16.37 -4.65
N TYR A 84 11.12 15.53 -4.87
CA TYR A 84 9.84 15.97 -5.43
C TYR A 84 9.07 16.90 -4.46
N VAL A 85 9.09 16.59 -3.16
CA VAL A 85 8.54 17.46 -2.10
C VAL A 85 9.23 18.82 -2.11
N ALA A 86 10.55 18.85 -2.30
CA ALA A 86 11.33 20.09 -2.35
C ALA A 86 11.11 20.94 -3.64
N GLY A 87 10.23 20.52 -4.55
CA GLY A 87 10.00 21.21 -5.82
C GLY A 87 11.07 20.94 -6.88
N GLY A 88 11.83 19.86 -6.71
CA GLY A 88 12.84 19.42 -7.66
C GLY A 88 12.26 18.99 -9.01
N ASN A 89 13.13 18.83 -10.01
CA ASN A 89 12.76 18.41 -11.34
C ASN A 89 12.08 17.01 -11.34
N ALA A 90 10.93 16.90 -12.01
CA ALA A 90 10.15 15.66 -12.01
C ALA A 90 10.90 14.44 -12.58
N ILE A 91 11.76 14.65 -13.59
CA ILE A 91 12.53 13.59 -14.26
C ILE A 91 13.55 12.98 -13.29
N LEU A 92 14.29 13.80 -12.55
CA LEU A 92 15.27 13.31 -11.59
C LEU A 92 14.58 12.60 -10.41
N GLY A 93 13.45 13.12 -9.93
CA GLY A 93 12.64 12.43 -8.92
C GLY A 93 12.15 11.05 -9.40
N ALA A 94 11.63 10.98 -10.63
CA ALA A 94 11.20 9.73 -11.25
C ALA A 94 12.35 8.75 -11.47
N LEU A 95 13.53 9.22 -11.87
CA LEU A 95 14.74 8.40 -12.04
C LEU A 95 15.17 7.78 -10.71
N LEU A 96 15.25 8.57 -9.65
CA LEU A 96 15.62 8.11 -8.30
C LEU A 96 14.64 7.06 -7.78
N MET A 97 13.34 7.29 -7.95
CA MET A 97 12.30 6.33 -7.58
C MET A 97 12.34 5.06 -8.44
N THR A 98 12.68 5.17 -9.72
CA THR A 98 12.87 4.02 -10.62
C THR A 98 14.05 3.17 -10.15
N ALA A 99 15.19 3.80 -9.84
CA ALA A 99 16.34 3.11 -9.26
C ALA A 99 16.01 2.49 -7.89
N GLY A 100 15.21 3.17 -7.06
CA GLY A 100 14.71 2.64 -5.80
C GLY A 100 13.87 1.37 -5.98
N SER A 101 12.94 1.38 -6.95
CA SER A 101 12.11 0.22 -7.29
C SER A 101 12.90 -0.96 -7.86
N PHE A 102 13.95 -0.68 -8.65
CA PHE A 102 14.90 -1.72 -9.06
C PHE A 102 15.62 -2.35 -7.86
N GLY A 103 15.98 -1.54 -6.87
CA GLY A 103 16.53 -2.03 -5.60
C GLY A 103 15.60 -3.03 -4.90
N LEU A 104 14.28 -2.81 -4.91
CA LEU A 104 13.32 -3.78 -4.35
C LEU A 104 13.26 -5.07 -5.16
N VAL A 105 13.35 -5.00 -6.50
CA VAL A 105 13.48 -6.20 -7.35
C VAL A 105 14.72 -7.00 -6.95
N VAL A 106 15.86 -6.34 -6.75
CA VAL A 106 17.10 -7.00 -6.30
C VAL A 106 16.92 -7.66 -4.93
N ILE A 107 16.28 -6.99 -3.96
CA ILE A 107 15.95 -7.57 -2.66
C ILE A 107 15.15 -8.87 -2.83
N PHE A 108 14.09 -8.86 -3.64
CA PHE A 108 13.27 -10.04 -3.85
C PHE A 108 13.96 -11.15 -4.65
N VAL A 109 14.85 -10.83 -5.59
CA VAL A 109 15.72 -11.82 -6.24
C VAL A 109 16.62 -12.52 -5.21
N VAL A 110 17.18 -11.77 -4.25
CA VAL A 110 17.95 -12.38 -3.15
C VAL A 110 17.07 -13.29 -2.30
N ILE A 111 15.84 -12.85 -1.95
CA ILE A 111 14.87 -13.68 -1.21
C ILE A 111 14.55 -14.97 -1.99
N LEU A 112 14.27 -14.88 -3.30
CA LEU A 112 13.96 -16.03 -4.14
C LEU A 112 15.10 -17.04 -4.23
N LYS A 113 16.35 -16.56 -4.26
CA LYS A 113 17.55 -17.42 -4.25
C LYS A 113 17.73 -18.14 -2.92
N GLN A 114 17.30 -17.54 -1.80
CA GLN A 114 17.38 -18.16 -0.48
C GLN A 114 16.20 -19.09 -0.18
N HIS A 115 14.99 -18.69 -0.56
CA HIS A 115 13.76 -19.41 -0.26
C HIS A 115 12.70 -19.20 -1.35
N ARG A 116 12.59 -20.20 -2.24
CA ARG A 116 11.61 -20.20 -3.32
C ARG A 116 10.28 -20.79 -2.85
N ALA A 117 9.25 -19.96 -2.80
CA ALA A 117 7.87 -20.34 -2.51
C ALA A 117 6.91 -19.48 -3.33
N ASP A 118 5.65 -19.89 -3.44
CA ASP A 118 4.65 -19.14 -4.20
C ASP A 118 4.54 -17.68 -3.74
N TYR A 119 4.50 -17.46 -2.42
CA TYR A 119 4.40 -16.12 -1.86
C TYR A 119 5.62 -15.25 -2.18
N THR A 120 6.84 -15.81 -2.21
CA THR A 120 8.04 -15.04 -2.59
C THR A 120 8.06 -14.73 -4.08
N VAL A 121 7.54 -15.63 -4.93
CA VAL A 121 7.35 -15.36 -6.37
C VAL A 121 6.32 -14.25 -6.59
N ILE A 122 5.17 -14.31 -5.92
CA ILE A 122 4.09 -13.32 -6.05
C ILE A 122 4.56 -11.93 -5.61
N MET A 123 5.25 -11.82 -4.47
CA MET A 123 5.82 -10.53 -4.04
C MET A 123 6.89 -10.01 -5.01
N THR A 124 7.69 -10.90 -5.60
CA THR A 124 8.67 -10.52 -6.63
C THR A 124 7.97 -9.94 -7.86
N LEU A 125 6.87 -10.55 -8.31
CA LEU A 125 6.06 -10.01 -9.41
C LEU A 125 5.49 -8.63 -9.06
N GLY A 126 5.10 -8.41 -7.79
CA GLY A 126 4.73 -7.08 -7.29
C GLY A 126 5.87 -6.07 -7.41
N ALA A 127 7.08 -6.42 -6.99
CA ALA A 127 8.26 -5.56 -7.12
C ALA A 127 8.62 -5.25 -8.58
N ILE A 128 8.51 -6.24 -9.47
CA ILE A 128 8.71 -6.06 -10.91
C ILE A 128 7.64 -5.11 -11.47
N ALA A 129 6.38 -5.27 -11.08
CA ALA A 129 5.30 -4.39 -11.51
C ALA A 129 5.55 -2.94 -11.06
N TRP A 130 6.06 -2.72 -9.84
CA TRP A 130 6.46 -1.40 -9.39
C TRP A 130 7.54 -0.80 -10.29
N PHE A 131 8.61 -1.56 -10.55
CA PHE A 131 9.72 -1.13 -11.41
C PHE A 131 9.28 -0.80 -12.82
N ILE A 132 8.42 -1.64 -13.43
CA ILE A 132 7.87 -1.34 -14.76
C ILE A 132 7.05 -0.05 -14.71
N GLY A 133 6.16 0.11 -13.73
CA GLY A 133 5.32 1.31 -13.62
C GLY A 133 6.13 2.60 -13.42
N THR A 134 7.17 2.57 -12.59
CA THR A 134 8.06 3.73 -12.37
C THR A 134 8.96 4.00 -13.58
N LEU A 135 9.48 2.96 -14.24
CA LEU A 135 10.27 3.09 -15.46
C LEU A 135 9.45 3.72 -16.59
N LEU A 136 8.23 3.23 -16.83
CA LEU A 136 7.33 3.81 -17.83
C LEU A 136 6.99 5.27 -17.51
N TRP A 137 6.77 5.60 -16.23
CA TRP A 137 6.55 6.98 -15.80
C TRP A 137 7.80 7.86 -16.05
N PHE A 138 8.99 7.37 -15.73
CA PHE A 138 10.26 8.06 -16.03
C PHE A 138 10.46 8.27 -17.54
N LEU A 139 10.03 7.33 -18.37
CA LEU A 139 10.04 7.45 -19.83
C LEU A 139 8.95 8.37 -20.39
N GLY A 140 8.15 9.01 -19.53
CA GLY A 140 7.18 10.04 -19.90
C GLY A 140 5.75 9.55 -20.09
N LEU A 141 5.44 8.26 -19.80
CA LEU A 141 4.06 7.81 -19.84
C LEU A 141 3.23 8.49 -18.73
N PRO A 142 1.98 8.88 -19.01
CA PRO A 142 1.14 9.55 -18.03
C PRO A 142 0.67 8.59 -16.94
N ILE A 143 0.45 9.13 -15.74
CA ILE A 143 0.10 8.36 -14.54
C ILE A 143 -1.09 7.42 -14.76
N PHE A 144 -2.13 7.86 -15.48
CA PHE A 144 -3.32 7.05 -15.70
C PHE A 144 -3.07 5.76 -16.50
N GLN A 145 -1.99 5.68 -17.27
CA GLN A 145 -1.59 4.46 -17.99
C GLN A 145 -0.77 3.51 -17.12
N ILE A 146 -0.05 4.04 -16.13
CA ILE A 146 0.91 3.25 -15.33
C ILE A 146 0.40 2.94 -13.90
N VAL A 147 -0.66 3.61 -13.44
CA VAL A 147 -1.21 3.45 -12.07
C VAL A 147 -1.66 2.01 -11.78
N LEU A 148 -2.06 1.24 -12.79
CA LEU A 148 -2.46 -0.17 -12.59
C LEU A 148 -1.25 -1.08 -12.30
N TRP A 149 -0.07 -0.74 -12.81
CA TRP A 149 1.19 -1.38 -12.44
C TRP A 149 1.58 -1.07 -10.99
N TRP A 150 1.35 0.17 -10.55
CA TRP A 150 1.49 0.57 -9.14
C TRP A 150 0.45 -0.08 -8.21
N SER A 151 -0.78 -0.27 -8.67
CA SER A 151 -1.77 -1.07 -7.99
C SER A 151 -1.29 -2.52 -7.84
N ALA A 152 -0.75 -3.10 -8.93
CA ALA A 152 -0.23 -4.45 -8.92
C ALA A 152 0.93 -4.65 -7.94
N PHE A 153 1.81 -3.67 -7.80
CA PHE A 153 2.83 -3.69 -6.76
C PHE A 153 2.23 -3.95 -5.38
N LEU A 154 1.25 -3.15 -4.97
CA LEU A 154 0.66 -3.26 -3.63
C LEU A 154 -0.21 -4.50 -3.49
N VAL A 155 -1.07 -4.78 -4.48
CA VAL A 155 -1.97 -5.94 -4.47
C VAL A 155 -1.17 -7.24 -4.38
N LEU A 156 -0.18 -7.43 -5.24
CA LEU A 156 0.60 -8.67 -5.24
C LEU A 156 1.51 -8.78 -4.02
N THR A 157 2.11 -7.68 -3.56
CA THR A 157 2.91 -7.71 -2.31
C THR A 157 2.05 -8.16 -1.14
N ILE A 158 0.88 -7.54 -0.98
CA ILE A 158 -0.06 -7.87 0.09
C ILE A 158 -0.58 -9.32 -0.04
N VAL A 159 -1.02 -9.74 -1.22
CA VAL A 159 -1.49 -11.11 -1.45
C VAL A 159 -0.39 -12.12 -1.13
N GLY A 160 0.85 -11.84 -1.54
CA GLY A 160 2.01 -12.65 -1.22
C GLY A 160 2.25 -12.77 0.29
N GLU A 161 2.28 -11.65 1.01
CA GLU A 161 2.41 -11.64 2.48
C GLU A 161 1.31 -12.45 3.18
N ARG A 162 0.09 -12.41 2.65
CA ARG A 162 -1.02 -13.22 3.19
C ARG A 162 -0.83 -14.71 2.96
N LEU A 163 -0.33 -15.10 1.80
CA LEU A 163 0.02 -16.49 1.52
C LEU A 163 1.19 -16.97 2.38
N GLU A 164 2.14 -16.10 2.71
CA GLU A 164 3.22 -16.41 3.65
C GLU A 164 2.68 -16.74 5.05
N LEU A 165 1.74 -15.95 5.56
CA LEU A 165 1.14 -16.19 6.88
C LEU A 165 0.22 -17.43 6.91
N ASN A 166 -0.40 -17.77 5.79
CA ASN A 166 -1.20 -18.99 5.64
C ASN A 166 -0.35 -20.27 5.62
N ARG A 167 0.99 -20.20 5.70
CA ARG A 167 1.86 -21.39 5.82
C ARG A 167 1.53 -22.30 7.00
N ILE A 168 0.93 -21.74 8.05
CA ILE A 168 0.54 -22.47 9.27
C ILE A 168 -0.68 -23.37 8.99
N MET A 169 -1.50 -23.03 7.98
CA MET A 169 -2.65 -23.80 7.56
C MET A 169 -2.75 -23.79 6.03
N PRO A 170 -1.87 -24.54 5.34
CA PRO A 170 -1.71 -24.44 3.90
C PRO A 170 -3.00 -24.86 3.16
N PRO A 171 -3.38 -24.16 2.09
CA PRO A 171 -4.51 -24.53 1.27
C PRO A 171 -4.26 -25.85 0.54
N SER A 172 -5.31 -26.62 0.27
CA SER A 172 -5.20 -27.81 -0.59
C SER A 172 -4.70 -27.43 -1.99
N GLN A 173 -4.05 -28.36 -2.69
CA GLN A 173 -3.47 -28.11 -4.02
C GLN A 173 -4.46 -27.46 -5.00
N ARG A 174 -5.73 -27.89 -4.98
CA ARG A 174 -6.80 -27.29 -5.80
C ARG A 174 -7.03 -25.81 -5.45
N ARG A 175 -7.11 -25.47 -4.17
CA ARG A 175 -7.32 -24.09 -3.70
C ARG A 175 -6.13 -23.22 -4.07
N ARG A 176 -4.91 -23.74 -3.92
CA ARG A 176 -3.66 -23.11 -4.33
C ARG A 176 -3.67 -22.77 -5.83
N VAL A 177 -3.96 -23.75 -6.69
CA VAL A 177 -4.02 -23.54 -8.14
C VAL A 177 -5.08 -22.50 -8.52
N ILE A 178 -6.27 -22.55 -7.90
CA ILE A 178 -7.30 -21.52 -8.13
C ILE A 178 -6.77 -20.13 -7.75
N GLY A 179 -6.11 -19.98 -6.61
CA GLY A 179 -5.51 -18.71 -6.19
C GLY A 179 -4.50 -18.19 -7.21
N LEU A 180 -3.60 -19.05 -7.70
CA LEU A 180 -2.63 -18.70 -8.74
C LEU A 180 -3.30 -18.31 -10.06
N MET A 181 -4.41 -18.94 -10.46
CA MET A 181 -5.17 -18.54 -11.65
C MET A 181 -5.74 -17.12 -11.51
N THR A 182 -6.25 -16.74 -10.32
CA THR A 182 -6.75 -15.37 -10.10
C THR A 182 -5.66 -14.30 -10.27
N ILE A 183 -4.44 -14.61 -9.81
CA ILE A 183 -3.25 -13.77 -10.01
C ILE A 183 -2.85 -13.75 -11.50
N GLY A 184 -2.92 -14.89 -12.19
CA GLY A 184 -2.65 -14.98 -13.63
C GLY A 184 -3.58 -14.09 -14.46
N VAL A 185 -4.88 -14.06 -14.15
CA VAL A 185 -5.85 -13.14 -14.78
C VAL A 185 -5.46 -11.69 -14.55
N TYR A 186 -5.08 -11.34 -13.32
CA TYR A 186 -4.65 -9.99 -12.98
C TYR A 186 -3.41 -9.54 -13.77
N LEU A 187 -2.39 -10.40 -13.86
CA LEU A 187 -1.16 -10.15 -14.61
C LEU A 187 -1.39 -10.08 -16.12
N LEU A 188 -2.24 -10.95 -16.66
CA LEU A 188 -2.64 -10.90 -18.07
C LEU A 188 -3.27 -9.54 -18.37
N GLY A 189 -4.16 -9.07 -17.50
CA GLY A 189 -4.78 -7.75 -17.65
C GLY A 189 -3.77 -6.59 -17.67
N LEU A 190 -2.68 -6.65 -16.87
CA LEU A 190 -1.61 -5.65 -16.93
C LEU A 190 -0.93 -5.61 -18.30
N ILE A 191 -0.59 -6.78 -18.86
CA ILE A 191 0.02 -6.88 -20.18
C ILE A 191 -0.94 -6.34 -21.24
N LEU A 192 -2.21 -6.75 -21.20
CA LEU A 192 -3.25 -6.27 -22.12
C LEU A 192 -3.46 -4.75 -22.00
N SER A 193 -3.32 -4.17 -20.81
CA SER A 193 -3.54 -2.72 -20.61
C SER A 193 -2.57 -1.82 -21.38
N LEU A 194 -1.39 -2.35 -21.77
CA LEU A 194 -0.41 -1.64 -22.59
C LEU A 194 -0.86 -1.46 -24.04
N PHE A 195 -1.71 -2.35 -24.55
CA PHE A 195 -2.15 -2.37 -25.95
C PHE A 195 -3.63 -2.02 -26.10
N TRP A 196 -4.46 -2.49 -25.16
CA TRP A 196 -5.91 -2.32 -25.15
C TRP A 196 -6.37 -1.94 -23.75
N SER A 197 -6.34 -0.65 -23.43
CA SER A 197 -6.57 -0.16 -22.07
C SER A 197 -7.92 -0.59 -21.49
N ASP A 198 -9.01 -0.64 -22.27
CA ASP A 198 -10.33 -1.04 -21.76
C ASP A 198 -10.38 -2.52 -21.38
N VAL A 199 -10.00 -3.39 -22.33
CA VAL A 199 -9.93 -4.85 -22.12
C VAL A 199 -8.97 -5.19 -21.00
N GLY A 200 -7.80 -4.55 -20.97
CA GLY A 200 -6.82 -4.68 -19.89
C GLY A 200 -7.40 -4.28 -18.54
N THR A 201 -8.04 -3.11 -18.42
CA THR A 201 -8.65 -2.64 -17.17
C THR A 201 -9.74 -3.59 -16.67
N ARG A 202 -10.63 -4.08 -17.56
CA ARG A 202 -11.66 -5.06 -17.19
C ARG A 202 -11.05 -6.39 -16.74
N THR A 203 -9.99 -6.85 -17.40
CA THR A 203 -9.29 -8.10 -17.05
C THR A 203 -8.57 -7.98 -15.71
N ILE A 204 -7.89 -6.85 -15.44
CA ILE A 204 -7.31 -6.52 -14.14
C ILE A 204 -8.40 -6.53 -13.06
N SER A 205 -9.53 -5.89 -13.33
CA SER A 205 -10.66 -5.81 -12.40
C SER A 205 -11.29 -7.18 -12.12
N ALA A 206 -11.38 -8.05 -13.12
CA ALA A 206 -11.75 -9.45 -12.95
C ALA A 206 -10.77 -10.17 -12.01
N GLY A 207 -9.46 -9.98 -12.23
CA GLY A 207 -8.42 -10.52 -11.35
C GLY A 207 -8.58 -10.05 -9.90
N MET A 208 -8.82 -8.75 -9.68
CA MET A 208 -9.08 -8.18 -8.34
C MET A 208 -10.28 -8.82 -7.66
N LEU A 209 -11.41 -8.91 -8.37
CA LEU A 209 -12.64 -9.51 -7.83
C LEU A 209 -12.44 -10.99 -7.49
N LEU A 210 -11.80 -11.75 -8.39
CA LEU A 210 -11.51 -13.17 -8.16
C LEU A 210 -10.55 -13.38 -6.99
N MET A 211 -9.50 -12.57 -6.88
CA MET A 211 -8.58 -12.60 -5.73
C MET A 211 -9.30 -12.27 -4.42
N ALA A 212 -10.15 -11.24 -4.41
CA ALA A 212 -10.94 -10.85 -3.25
C ALA A 212 -11.85 -12.01 -2.77
N LEU A 213 -12.58 -12.63 -3.70
CA LEU A 213 -13.44 -13.78 -3.40
C LEU A 213 -12.64 -14.98 -2.88
N TRP A 214 -11.47 -15.25 -3.48
CA TRP A 214 -10.59 -16.32 -3.04
C TRP A 214 -10.07 -16.08 -1.60
N LEU A 215 -9.59 -14.87 -1.32
CA LEU A 215 -9.09 -14.47 0.00
C LEU A 215 -10.19 -14.53 1.07
N LEU A 216 -11.37 -13.97 0.79
CA LEU A 216 -12.52 -14.03 1.70
C LEU A 216 -12.91 -15.48 2.04
N ARG A 217 -12.75 -16.40 1.09
CA ARG A 217 -13.14 -17.80 1.26
C ARG A 217 -12.08 -18.66 1.95
N PHE A 218 -10.80 -18.37 1.74
CA PHE A 218 -9.70 -19.27 2.08
C PHE A 218 -8.61 -18.68 2.98
N ASP A 219 -8.54 -17.37 3.20
CA ASP A 219 -7.55 -16.78 4.12
C ASP A 219 -7.87 -17.14 5.59
N ILE A 220 -6.83 -17.30 6.41
CA ILE A 220 -6.96 -17.56 7.86
C ILE A 220 -7.67 -16.42 8.61
N ALA A 221 -7.75 -15.22 8.04
CA ALA A 221 -8.48 -14.06 8.58
C ALA A 221 -9.91 -14.39 9.04
N ARG A 222 -10.61 -15.27 8.30
CA ARG A 222 -11.97 -15.71 8.66
C ARG A 222 -12.06 -16.52 9.95
N ILE A 223 -10.94 -17.09 10.38
CA ILE A 223 -10.80 -17.84 11.63
C ILE A 223 -10.30 -16.89 12.71
N THR A 224 -9.26 -16.11 12.43
CA THR A 224 -8.64 -15.21 13.41
C THR A 224 -9.54 -14.03 13.81
N VAL A 225 -10.54 -13.68 13.01
CA VAL A 225 -11.58 -12.69 13.38
C VAL A 225 -12.37 -13.10 14.64
N ARG A 226 -12.40 -14.39 14.98
CA ARG A 226 -13.04 -14.90 16.20
C ARG A 226 -12.14 -14.84 17.44
N LYS A 227 -10.87 -14.46 17.29
CA LYS A 227 -9.92 -14.28 18.42
C LYS A 227 -10.17 -12.93 19.09
N THR A 228 -9.27 -12.50 19.96
CA THR A 228 -9.37 -11.22 20.69
C THR A 228 -8.11 -10.38 20.50
N GLY A 229 -8.15 -9.12 20.96
CA GLY A 229 -6.99 -8.21 20.91
C GLY A 229 -6.51 -7.89 19.50
N LEU A 230 -5.19 -7.77 19.34
CA LEU A 230 -4.54 -7.42 18.08
C LEU A 230 -4.90 -8.39 16.94
N VAL A 231 -4.90 -9.70 17.22
CA VAL A 231 -5.19 -10.72 16.20
C VAL A 231 -6.56 -10.52 15.54
N ARG A 232 -7.57 -10.18 16.34
CA ARG A 232 -8.91 -9.86 15.82
C ARG A 232 -8.91 -8.56 15.03
N PHE A 233 -8.25 -7.52 15.53
CA PHE A 233 -8.16 -6.24 14.83
C PHE A 233 -7.52 -6.40 13.45
N VAL A 234 -6.38 -7.11 13.37
CA VAL A 234 -5.73 -7.44 12.09
C VAL A 234 -6.71 -8.17 11.19
N ALA A 235 -7.38 -9.21 11.68
CA ALA A 235 -8.34 -9.96 10.88
C ALA A 235 -9.49 -9.10 10.31
N ILE A 236 -10.00 -8.12 11.08
CA ILE A 236 -11.04 -7.20 10.61
C ILE A 236 -10.50 -6.30 9.50
N CYS A 237 -9.31 -5.72 9.67
CA CYS A 237 -8.61 -4.94 8.64
C CYS A 237 -8.41 -5.73 7.33
N LEU A 238 -8.02 -7.00 7.45
CA LEU A 238 -7.84 -7.90 6.30
C LEU A 238 -9.15 -8.12 5.55
N LEU A 239 -10.18 -8.56 6.26
CA LEU A 239 -11.47 -8.92 5.67
C LEU A 239 -12.15 -7.70 5.05
N SER A 240 -12.11 -6.54 5.72
CA SER A 240 -12.65 -5.30 5.15
C SER A 240 -11.85 -4.84 3.93
N GLY A 241 -10.53 -4.98 3.96
CA GLY A 241 -9.67 -4.72 2.80
C GLY A 241 -10.05 -5.59 1.59
N TYR A 242 -10.28 -6.90 1.78
CA TYR A 242 -10.70 -7.79 0.70
C TYR A 242 -12.03 -7.38 0.07
N VAL A 243 -12.99 -6.92 0.89
CA VAL A 243 -14.25 -6.37 0.38
C VAL A 243 -13.98 -5.17 -0.53
N TRP A 244 -13.12 -4.24 -0.12
CA TRP A 244 -12.77 -3.08 -0.95
C TRP A 244 -12.04 -3.43 -2.25
N LEU A 245 -11.17 -4.44 -2.24
CA LEU A 245 -10.56 -4.97 -3.47
C LEU A 245 -11.63 -5.52 -4.42
N GLY A 246 -12.63 -6.23 -3.88
CA GLY A 246 -13.79 -6.71 -4.64
C GLY A 246 -14.63 -5.56 -5.21
N VAL A 247 -14.90 -4.52 -4.42
CA VAL A 247 -15.63 -3.31 -4.88
C VAL A 247 -14.88 -2.64 -6.04
N SER A 248 -13.56 -2.49 -5.94
CA SER A 248 -12.75 -1.96 -7.06
C SER A 248 -12.90 -2.83 -8.31
N GLY A 249 -12.81 -4.15 -8.15
CA GLY A 249 -13.02 -5.10 -9.25
C GLY A 249 -14.40 -4.98 -9.89
N VAL A 250 -15.46 -4.74 -9.12
CA VAL A 250 -16.81 -4.50 -9.68
C VAL A 250 -16.89 -3.19 -10.44
N ILE A 251 -16.35 -2.10 -9.87
CA ILE A 251 -16.35 -0.78 -10.53
C ILE A 251 -15.63 -0.88 -11.87
N GLY A 252 -14.40 -1.41 -11.90
CA GLY A 252 -13.61 -1.48 -13.12
C GLY A 252 -14.13 -2.50 -14.15
N LEU A 253 -14.78 -3.59 -13.71
CA LEU A 253 -15.49 -4.51 -14.61
C LEU A 253 -16.66 -3.84 -15.31
N TYR A 254 -17.35 -2.91 -14.65
CA TYR A 254 -18.46 -2.16 -15.24
C TYR A 254 -17.96 -1.02 -16.12
N SER A 255 -17.10 -0.15 -15.57
CA SER A 255 -16.67 1.09 -16.22
C SER A 255 -15.63 0.90 -17.31
N GLY A 256 -14.81 -0.15 -17.24
CA GLY A 256 -13.65 -0.30 -18.12
C GLY A 256 -12.61 0.80 -17.90
N ALA A 257 -11.88 1.18 -18.95
CA ALA A 257 -10.82 2.18 -18.86
C ALA A 257 -11.38 3.59 -18.66
N VAL A 258 -11.06 4.18 -17.51
CA VAL A 258 -11.33 5.58 -17.17
C VAL A 258 -10.01 6.24 -16.82
N PHE A 259 -9.77 7.46 -17.29
CA PHE A 259 -8.47 8.12 -17.16
C PHE A 259 -8.45 9.30 -16.18
N ALA A 260 -9.63 9.81 -15.83
CA ALA A 260 -9.82 10.91 -14.89
C ALA A 260 -11.28 10.95 -14.37
N GLY A 261 -11.54 11.85 -13.41
CA GLY A 261 -12.89 12.11 -12.91
C GLY A 261 -13.34 11.20 -11.77
N PRO A 262 -14.62 11.31 -11.35
CA PRO A 262 -15.13 10.66 -10.14
C PRO A 262 -15.06 9.13 -10.18
N ILE A 263 -15.41 8.49 -11.30
CA ILE A 263 -15.36 7.02 -11.42
C ILE A 263 -13.91 6.50 -11.31
N TYR A 264 -12.96 7.21 -11.93
CA TYR A 264 -11.53 6.92 -11.80
C TYR A 264 -11.07 7.07 -10.34
N ASP A 265 -11.54 8.10 -9.64
CA ASP A 265 -11.25 8.33 -8.24
C ASP A 265 -11.76 7.18 -7.35
N ALA A 266 -13.02 6.77 -7.52
CA ALA A 266 -13.62 5.65 -6.80
C ALA A 266 -12.89 4.33 -7.07
N TYR A 267 -12.59 4.03 -8.34
CA TYR A 267 -11.90 2.81 -8.74
C TYR A 267 -10.52 2.70 -8.07
N LEU A 268 -9.74 3.79 -8.08
CA LEU A 268 -8.41 3.79 -7.48
C LEU A 268 -8.43 3.83 -5.96
N HIS A 269 -9.29 4.64 -5.33
CA HIS A 269 -9.28 4.80 -3.88
C HIS A 269 -9.92 3.61 -3.16
N THR A 270 -10.77 2.82 -3.81
CA THR A 270 -11.19 1.52 -3.28
C THR A 270 -10.01 0.54 -3.17
N VAL A 271 -9.04 0.58 -4.10
CA VAL A 271 -7.78 -0.17 -3.96
C VAL A 271 -6.86 0.48 -2.94
N PHE A 272 -6.44 1.72 -3.17
CA PHE A 272 -5.35 2.33 -2.41
C PHE A 272 -5.75 2.70 -0.98
N VAL A 273 -6.97 3.18 -0.75
CA VAL A 273 -7.45 3.51 0.60
C VAL A 273 -8.21 2.33 1.20
N GLY A 274 -9.16 1.77 0.46
CA GLY A 274 -10.00 0.68 0.96
C GLY A 274 -9.22 -0.59 1.23
N PHE A 275 -8.52 -1.11 0.24
CA PHE A 275 -7.72 -2.32 0.40
C PHE A 275 -6.37 -2.02 1.08
N THR A 276 -5.48 -1.22 0.48
CA THR A 276 -4.11 -1.06 0.97
C THR A 276 -4.04 -0.41 2.36
N PHE A 277 -4.74 0.70 2.63
CA PHE A 277 -4.65 1.33 3.96
C PHE A 277 -5.31 0.49 5.08
N SER A 278 -6.35 -0.29 4.79
CA SER A 278 -6.85 -1.26 5.76
C SER A 278 -5.77 -2.29 6.12
N MET A 279 -5.03 -2.79 5.12
CA MET A 279 -3.93 -3.72 5.32
C MET A 279 -2.77 -3.10 6.10
N ILE A 280 -2.43 -1.84 5.83
CA ILE A 280 -1.43 -1.07 6.57
C ILE A 280 -1.87 -0.91 8.03
N PHE A 281 -3.14 -0.55 8.29
CA PHE A 281 -3.63 -0.42 9.66
C PHE A 281 -3.51 -1.73 10.43
N GLY A 282 -3.82 -2.87 9.79
CA GLY A 282 -3.64 -4.18 10.38
C GLY A 282 -2.18 -4.51 10.72
N HIS A 283 -1.27 -4.38 9.75
CA HIS A 283 0.10 -4.89 9.92
C HIS A 283 1.07 -3.88 10.55
N ALA A 284 0.75 -2.59 10.60
CA ALA A 284 1.67 -1.59 11.17
C ALA A 284 2.05 -1.92 12.63
N ALA A 285 1.14 -2.44 13.44
CA ALA A 285 1.43 -2.86 14.82
C ALA A 285 2.43 -4.05 14.90
N ILE A 286 2.67 -4.74 13.80
CA ILE A 286 3.63 -5.85 13.67
C ILE A 286 4.93 -5.36 13.01
N ILE A 287 4.83 -4.52 11.97
CA ILE A 287 5.96 -4.04 11.17
C ILE A 287 6.83 -3.02 11.92
N PHE A 288 6.22 -2.04 12.59
CA PHE A 288 6.98 -0.98 13.28
C PHE A 288 7.91 -1.54 14.38
N PRO A 289 7.46 -2.47 15.24
CA PRO A 289 8.35 -3.17 16.17
C PRO A 289 9.49 -3.91 15.49
N ALA A 290 9.23 -4.59 14.37
CA ALA A 290 10.26 -5.35 13.66
C ALA A 290 11.35 -4.45 13.05
N ILE A 291 11.01 -3.23 12.62
CA ILE A 291 11.98 -2.30 12.01
C ILE A 291 12.75 -1.51 13.07
N LEU A 292 12.02 -0.95 14.06
CA LEU A 292 12.55 -0.02 15.06
C LEU A 292 12.96 -0.69 16.38
N HIS A 293 12.62 -1.96 16.58
CA HIS A 293 12.79 -2.68 17.85
C HIS A 293 12.12 -1.96 19.03
N LEU A 294 10.96 -1.33 18.78
CA LEU A 294 10.18 -0.62 19.80
C LEU A 294 8.94 -1.44 20.18
N PRO A 295 8.61 -1.57 21.48
CA PRO A 295 7.43 -2.30 21.92
C PRO A 295 6.15 -1.54 21.51
N VAL A 296 5.24 -2.24 20.81
CA VAL A 296 3.89 -1.73 20.50
C VAL A 296 2.89 -2.44 21.37
N LYS A 297 2.21 -1.68 22.24
CA LYS A 297 1.11 -2.17 23.07
C LYS A 297 -0.20 -1.98 22.33
N TYR A 298 -0.90 -3.08 22.04
CA TYR A 298 -2.20 -3.01 21.39
C TYR A 298 -3.21 -2.20 22.22
N SER A 299 -4.01 -1.37 21.53
CA SER A 299 -5.12 -0.61 22.12
C SER A 299 -6.38 -0.79 21.29
N SER A 300 -7.54 -0.96 21.93
CA SER A 300 -8.84 -0.98 21.22
C SER A 300 -9.12 0.32 20.46
N LYS A 301 -8.42 1.41 20.79
CA LYS A 301 -8.53 2.69 20.07
C LYS A 301 -8.16 2.60 18.59
N PHE A 302 -7.41 1.57 18.17
CA PHE A 302 -7.12 1.33 16.75
C PHE A 302 -8.37 1.09 15.88
N TYR A 303 -9.52 0.75 16.47
CA TYR A 303 -10.79 0.66 15.74
C TYR A 303 -11.32 2.02 15.28
N TYR A 304 -11.02 3.12 16.00
CA TYR A 304 -11.53 4.45 15.63
C TYR A 304 -11.08 4.91 14.24
N PRO A 305 -9.77 4.93 13.92
CA PRO A 305 -9.34 5.28 12.56
C PRO A 305 -9.88 4.26 11.55
N LEU A 306 -9.95 2.97 11.85
CA LEU A 306 -10.49 2.00 10.89
C LEU A 306 -11.97 2.26 10.53
N ILE A 307 -12.80 2.54 11.53
CA ILE A 307 -14.22 2.89 11.32
C ILE A 307 -14.33 4.18 10.52
N LEU A 308 -13.54 5.20 10.89
CA LEU A 308 -13.52 6.49 10.18
C LEU A 308 -13.09 6.29 8.72
N LEU A 309 -12.06 5.48 8.46
CA LEU A 309 -11.59 5.14 7.11
C LEU A 309 -12.72 4.58 6.26
N HIS A 310 -13.47 3.61 6.78
CA HIS A 310 -14.54 2.96 6.03
C HIS A 310 -15.75 3.86 5.80
N ILE A 311 -16.22 4.59 6.82
CA ILE A 311 -17.35 5.52 6.67
C ILE A 311 -16.99 6.62 5.66
N SER A 312 -15.80 7.20 5.79
CA SER A 312 -15.35 8.26 4.88
C SER A 312 -15.12 7.78 3.46
N LEU A 313 -14.62 6.55 3.27
CA LEU A 313 -14.47 5.97 1.94
C LEU A 313 -15.83 5.63 1.30
N ILE A 314 -16.80 5.12 2.08
CA ILE A 314 -18.17 4.94 1.59
C ILE A 314 -18.74 6.29 1.13
N LEU A 315 -18.61 7.34 1.95
CA LEU A 315 -19.05 8.69 1.61
C LEU A 315 -18.44 9.17 0.29
N ARG A 316 -17.12 8.98 0.13
CA ARG A 316 -16.37 9.34 -1.06
C ARG A 316 -16.86 8.59 -2.29
N VAL A 317 -16.93 7.26 -2.23
CA VAL A 317 -17.34 6.40 -3.35
C VAL A 317 -18.80 6.65 -3.75
N VAL A 318 -19.71 6.81 -2.79
CA VAL A 318 -21.09 7.21 -3.07
C VAL A 318 -21.13 8.57 -3.74
N GLY A 319 -20.34 9.54 -3.25
CA GLY A 319 -20.17 10.84 -3.88
C GLY A 319 -19.63 10.74 -5.30
N ASP A 320 -18.67 9.86 -5.56
CA ASP A 320 -18.10 9.66 -6.88
C ASP A 320 -19.10 9.06 -7.88
N LEU A 321 -19.80 7.99 -7.47
CA LEU A 321 -20.75 7.30 -8.33
C LEU A 321 -22.02 8.13 -8.61
N ASN A 322 -22.37 9.05 -7.71
CA ASN A 322 -23.50 9.97 -7.88
C ASN A 322 -23.08 11.38 -8.31
N PHE A 323 -21.79 11.60 -8.63
CA PHE A 323 -21.24 12.90 -9.03
C PHE A 323 -21.50 14.03 -8.01
N GLN A 324 -21.63 13.71 -6.72
CA GLN A 324 -21.87 14.67 -5.64
C GLN A 324 -20.56 15.22 -5.06
N GLN A 325 -20.17 16.41 -5.51
CA GLN A 325 -18.93 17.07 -5.10
C GLN A 325 -18.78 17.25 -3.56
N PRO A 326 -19.81 17.65 -2.79
CA PRO A 326 -19.65 17.82 -1.34
C PRO A 326 -19.27 16.53 -0.62
N LEU A 327 -19.89 15.41 -0.99
CA LEU A 327 -19.58 14.10 -0.39
C LEU A 327 -18.15 13.67 -0.68
N ARG A 328 -17.66 13.94 -1.89
CA ARG A 328 -16.28 13.64 -2.30
C ARG A 328 -15.27 14.44 -1.49
N LEU A 329 -15.48 15.75 -1.31
CA LEU A 329 -14.60 16.64 -0.53
C LEU A 329 -14.49 16.22 0.94
N TRP A 330 -15.63 15.94 1.58
CA TRP A 330 -15.64 15.51 2.98
C TRP A 330 -15.12 14.09 3.15
N GLY A 331 -15.50 13.16 2.25
CA GLY A 331 -15.00 11.80 2.24
C GLY A 331 -13.48 11.73 2.11
N SER A 332 -12.89 12.50 1.19
CA SER A 332 -11.44 12.56 1.03
C SER A 332 -10.73 13.17 2.25
N LEU A 333 -11.30 14.22 2.86
CA LEU A 333 -10.73 14.86 4.04
C LEU A 333 -10.72 13.89 5.23
N PHE A 334 -11.84 13.21 5.47
CA PHE A 334 -11.92 12.23 6.54
C PHE A 334 -11.08 10.97 6.29
N ASN A 335 -10.85 10.58 5.02
CA ASN A 335 -9.83 9.57 4.72
C ASN A 335 -8.44 10.02 5.22
N ALA A 336 -8.05 11.26 4.95
CA ALA A 336 -6.75 11.80 5.39
C ALA A 336 -6.67 11.87 6.93
N ILE A 337 -7.70 12.40 7.58
CA ILE A 337 -7.80 12.47 9.06
C ILE A 337 -7.72 11.08 9.68
N SER A 338 -8.32 10.07 9.06
CA SER A 338 -8.23 8.68 9.52
C SER A 338 -6.79 8.17 9.57
N ILE A 339 -6.01 8.45 8.53
CA ILE A 339 -4.59 8.06 8.46
C ILE A 339 -3.79 8.81 9.55
N LEU A 340 -4.03 10.11 9.73
CA LEU A 340 -3.39 10.91 10.78
C LEU A 340 -3.73 10.40 12.18
N LEU A 341 -5.00 10.09 12.43
CA LEU A 341 -5.48 9.54 13.68
C LEU A 341 -4.82 8.19 13.98
N PHE A 342 -4.68 7.33 12.97
CA PHE A 342 -3.96 6.06 13.10
C PHE A 342 -2.50 6.26 13.50
N LEU A 343 -1.78 7.16 12.81
CA LEU A 343 -0.39 7.47 13.13
C LEU A 343 -0.23 8.04 14.55
N GLY A 344 -1.12 8.93 14.97
CA GLY A 344 -1.12 9.49 16.32
C GLY A 344 -1.35 8.44 17.41
N ILE A 345 -2.31 7.53 17.20
CA ILE A 345 -2.56 6.41 18.13
C ILE A 345 -1.35 5.47 18.16
N MET A 346 -0.80 5.12 17.00
CA MET A 346 0.39 4.27 16.90
C MET A 346 1.59 4.87 17.65
N GLY A 347 1.91 6.14 17.39
CA GLY A 347 2.99 6.85 18.07
C GLY A 347 2.80 6.89 19.58
N ARG A 348 1.56 7.12 20.05
CA ARG A 348 1.23 7.06 21.49
C ARG A 348 1.44 5.66 22.08
N THR A 349 1.03 4.60 21.38
CA THR A 349 1.21 3.22 21.87
C THR A 349 2.67 2.80 21.93
N ILE A 350 3.50 3.27 20.98
CA ILE A 350 4.95 3.09 20.99
C ILE A 350 5.56 3.83 22.18
N TYR A 351 5.19 5.09 22.39
CA TYR A 351 5.72 5.90 23.49
C TYR A 351 5.42 5.27 24.86
N ILE A 352 4.17 4.84 25.08
CA ILE A 352 3.78 4.17 26.33
C ILE A 352 4.55 2.86 26.51
N GLY A 353 4.64 2.03 25.47
CA GLY A 353 5.37 0.76 25.55
C GLY A 353 6.85 0.97 25.87
N SER A 354 7.49 1.97 25.27
CA SER A 354 8.91 2.28 25.53
C SER A 354 9.15 2.80 26.94
N LYS A 355 8.21 3.57 27.51
CA LYS A 355 8.30 4.06 28.88
C LYS A 355 8.21 2.91 29.90
N GLU A 356 7.22 2.03 29.73
CA GLU A 356 7.03 0.84 30.59
C GLU A 356 8.27 -0.07 30.55
N ALA A 357 8.82 -0.35 29.36
CA ALA A 357 10.03 -1.17 29.22
C ALA A 357 11.28 -0.54 29.86
N GLY A 358 11.36 0.79 29.90
CA GLY A 358 12.44 1.51 30.58
C GLY A 358 12.32 1.45 32.10
N GLU A 359 11.10 1.51 32.63
CA GLU A 359 10.82 1.36 34.06
C GLU A 359 11.13 -0.08 34.54
N GLU A 360 10.78 -1.10 33.75
CA GLU A 360 11.11 -2.51 34.05
C GLU A 360 12.62 -2.81 34.02
N ALA A 361 13.40 -2.09 33.22
CA ALA A 361 14.85 -2.26 33.17
C ALA A 361 15.60 -1.57 34.33
N GLN A 362 14.92 -0.67 35.05
CA GLN A 362 15.45 0.07 36.19
C GLN A 362 15.04 -0.52 37.55
N ALA A 363 13.97 -1.32 37.56
CA ALA A 363 13.56 -2.15 38.69
C ALA A 363 14.35 -3.46 38.74
#